data_AF-A0A7X6HFU6-F1
#
_entry.id   AF-A0A7X6HFU6-F1
#
_cell.length_a   1.000
_cell.length_b   1.000
_cell.length_c   1.000
_cell.angle_alpha   90.00
_cell.angle_beta   90.00
_cell.angle_gamma   90.00
#
_symmetry.space_group_name_H-M   'P 1'
#
loop_
_entity.id
_entity.type
_entity.pdbx_description
1 polymer ?
#
loop_
_entity_poly.entity_id
_entity_poly.type
_entity_poly.pdbx_seq_one_letter_code
_entity_poly.pdbx_strand_id
1 'polypeptide(L)'
;MAQHISITQLPASSRPRERLQRVGLQKLRDAELLALLIGTGTRTASSLELGRLILKRLGGPPGVCAAGPAELQEIPGVGPALAARIAAAMELARRG
;
A
#
# COMPACT_ATOMS: atom_id res chain seq x y z
N MET A 1 21.25 7.29 -9.43
CA MET A 1 20.60 6.45 -8.40
C MET A 1 19.58 7.32 -7.68
N ALA A 2 18.28 7.07 -7.84
CA ALA A 2 17.26 7.86 -7.15
C ALA A 2 17.32 7.53 -5.65
N GLN A 3 17.54 8.56 -4.82
CA GLN A 3 17.63 8.39 -3.38
C GLN A 3 16.25 7.98 -2.84
N HIS A 4 16.16 6.75 -2.37
CA HIS A 4 14.94 6.20 -1.79
C HIS A 4 14.86 6.59 -0.31
N ILE A 5 13.80 7.30 0.07
CA ILE A 5 13.59 7.77 1.44
C ILE A 5 12.78 6.73 2.21
N SER A 6 13.35 6.18 3.29
CA SER A 6 12.61 5.33 4.22
C SER A 6 11.44 6.09 4.86
N ILE A 7 10.33 5.41 5.17
CA ILE A 7 9.22 6.05 5.90
C ILE A 7 9.68 6.65 7.23
N THR A 8 10.69 6.07 7.88
CA THR A 8 11.27 6.62 9.11
C THR A 8 11.95 7.98 8.91
N GLN A 9 12.36 8.30 7.69
CA GLN A 9 12.96 9.59 7.34
C GLN A 9 11.91 10.64 6.92
N LEU A 10 10.64 10.24 6.71
CA LEU A 10 9.56 11.19 6.55
C LEU A 10 9.27 11.90 7.89
N PRO A 11 8.85 13.18 7.86
CA PRO A 11 8.31 13.84 9.04
C PRO A 11 7.21 12.97 9.67
N ALA A 12 7.17 12.86 11.00
CA ALA A 12 6.19 12.02 11.68
C ALA A 12 4.75 12.32 11.25
N SER A 13 4.43 13.60 11.02
CA SER A 13 3.12 14.07 10.53
C SER A 13 2.74 13.59 9.12
N SER A 14 3.69 13.02 8.38
CA SER A 14 3.56 12.52 7.00
C SER A 14 3.60 10.99 6.92
N ARG A 15 3.95 10.30 8.00
CA ARG A 15 4.00 8.83 8.04
C ARG A 15 2.59 8.25 8.15
N PRO A 16 2.26 7.14 7.45
CA PRO A 16 0.89 6.66 7.37
C PRO A 16 0.24 6.31 8.72
N ARG A 17 0.98 5.68 9.64
CA ARG A 17 0.45 5.24 10.96
C ARG A 17 0.16 6.43 11.87
N GLU A 18 1.08 7.38 11.90
CA GLU A 18 0.96 8.61 12.68
C GLU A 18 -0.10 9.55 12.10
N ARG A 19 -0.21 9.63 10.76
CA ARG A 19 -1.32 10.33 10.10
C ARG A 19 -2.66 9.70 10.44
N LEU A 20 -2.77 8.37 10.39
CA LEU A 20 -3.98 7.65 10.80
C LEU A 20 -4.43 8.07 12.20
N GLN A 21 -3.51 8.08 13.17
CA GLN A 21 -3.80 8.50 14.55
C GLN A 21 -4.27 9.95 14.65
N ARG A 22 -3.73 10.84 13.80
CA ARG A 22 -4.03 12.28 13.85
C ARG A 22 -5.31 12.70 13.12
N VAL A 23 -5.57 12.13 11.94
CA VAL A 23 -6.64 12.61 11.04
C VAL A 23 -7.73 11.56 10.73
N GLY A 24 -7.54 10.31 11.17
CA GLY A 24 -8.47 9.20 10.93
C GLY A 24 -8.41 8.62 9.51
N LEU A 25 -8.93 7.40 9.33
CA LEU A 25 -8.88 6.65 8.06
C LEU A 25 -9.43 7.43 6.87
N GLN A 26 -10.54 8.16 7.06
CA GLN A 26 -11.26 8.88 6.00
C GLN A 26 -10.45 10.04 5.38
N LYS A 27 -9.34 10.45 6.00
CA LYS A 27 -8.47 11.53 5.52
C LYS A 27 -7.15 11.00 4.94
N LEU A 28 -6.96 9.68 4.91
CA LEU A 28 -5.82 9.06 4.27
C LEU A 28 -6.06 8.95 2.76
N ARG A 29 -4.99 9.14 1.99
CA ARG A 29 -4.98 8.84 0.55
C ARG A 29 -4.92 7.33 0.35
N ASP A 30 -5.35 6.85 -0.81
CA ASP A 30 -5.34 5.42 -1.15
C ASP A 30 -3.95 4.78 -0.98
N ALA A 31 -2.89 5.49 -1.39
CA ALA A 31 -1.53 5.01 -1.24
C ALA A 31 -1.12 4.87 0.24
N GLU A 32 -1.68 5.69 1.14
CA GLU A 32 -1.44 5.61 2.58
C GLU A 32 -2.21 4.44 3.19
N LEU A 33 -3.45 4.20 2.75
CA LEU A 33 -4.22 3.01 3.14
C LEU A 33 -3.49 1.73 2.72
N LEU A 34 -2.98 1.69 1.49
CA LEU A 34 -2.16 0.58 1.03
C LEU A 34 -0.84 0.48 1.80
N ALA A 35 -0.18 1.61 2.12
CA ALA A 35 1.04 1.57 2.90
C ALA A 35 0.84 0.96 4.30
N LEU A 36 -0.34 1.17 4.92
CA LEU A 36 -0.73 0.50 6.16
C LEU A 36 -0.88 -1.01 5.97
N LEU A 37 -1.57 -1.42 4.90
CA LEU A 37 -1.71 -2.84 4.55
C LEU A 37 -0.37 -3.48 4.19
N ILE A 38 0.56 -2.75 3.56
CA ILE A 38 1.88 -3.25 3.18
C ILE A 38 2.79 -3.37 4.41
N GLY A 39 2.69 -2.44 5.36
CA GLY A 39 3.52 -2.42 6.56
C GLY A 39 4.95 -1.99 6.24
N THR A 40 5.82 -2.95 5.92
CA THR A 40 7.21 -2.69 5.56
C THR A 40 7.39 -2.62 4.05
N GLY A 41 8.15 -1.62 3.59
CA GLY A 41 8.57 -1.53 2.20
C GLY A 41 9.54 -2.65 1.81
N THR A 42 10.02 -2.59 0.57
CA THR A 42 11.08 -3.46 0.06
C THR A 42 12.45 -2.82 0.28
N ARG A 43 13.51 -3.49 -0.19
CA ARG A 43 14.87 -2.91 -0.22
C ARG A 43 14.98 -1.67 -1.11
N THR A 44 14.06 -1.49 -2.06
CA THR A 44 14.15 -0.46 -3.10
C THR A 44 12.96 0.51 -3.13
N ALA A 45 11.91 0.25 -2.36
CA ALA A 45 10.69 1.06 -2.33
C ALA A 45 10.03 1.04 -0.93
N SER A 46 9.55 2.18 -0.47
CA SER A 46 8.88 2.32 0.81
C SER A 46 7.47 1.76 0.68
N SER A 47 6.78 1.47 1.78
CA SER A 47 5.40 1.00 1.66
C SER A 47 4.48 2.03 0.99
N LEU A 48 4.81 3.32 1.07
CA LEU A 48 4.08 4.38 0.37
C LEU A 48 4.37 4.39 -1.14
N GLU A 49 5.63 4.22 -1.55
CA GLU A 49 5.98 4.12 -2.97
C GLU A 49 5.45 2.83 -3.59
N LEU A 50 5.52 1.71 -2.87
CA LEU A 50 4.93 0.45 -3.32
C LEU A 50 3.40 0.57 -3.43
N GLY A 51 2.73 1.22 -2.48
CA GLY A 51 1.29 1.50 -2.58
C GLY A 51 0.93 2.33 -3.81
N ARG A 52 1.72 3.37 -4.13
CA ARG A 52 1.55 4.16 -5.36
C ARG A 52 1.79 3.33 -6.62
N LEU A 53 2.81 2.47 -6.63
CA LEU A 53 3.10 1.60 -7.75
C LEU A 53 1.94 0.63 -8.01
N ILE A 54 1.40 0.03 -6.95
CA ILE A 54 0.25 -0.89 -7.04
C ILE A 54 -0.96 -0.16 -7.63
N LEU A 55 -1.32 1.01 -7.08
CA LEU A 55 -2.41 1.83 -7.63
C LEU A 55 -2.18 2.18 -9.10
N LYS A 56 -0.96 2.58 -9.47
CA LYS A 56 -0.65 2.93 -10.85
C LYS A 56 -0.78 1.73 -11.79
N ARG A 57 -0.31 0.55 -11.38
CA ARG A 57 -0.35 -0.67 -12.21
C ARG A 57 -1.76 -1.23 -12.37
N LEU A 58 -2.59 -1.09 -11.35
CA LEU A 58 -3.96 -1.62 -11.34
C LEU A 58 -5.03 -0.57 -11.70
N GLY A 59 -4.65 0.66 -12.07
CA GLY A 59 -5.63 1.68 -12.48
C GLY A 59 -6.43 2.30 -11.34
N GLY A 60 -5.83 2.41 -10.15
CA GLY A 60 -6.43 3.03 -8.96
C GLY A 60 -7.19 2.05 -8.06
N PRO A 61 -7.94 2.56 -7.07
CA PRO A 61 -8.63 1.72 -6.08
C PRO A 61 -9.55 0.65 -6.68
N PRO A 62 -10.35 0.91 -7.74
CA PRO A 62 -11.23 -0.11 -8.32
C PRO A 62 -10.47 -1.34 -8.80
N GLY A 63 -9.34 -1.17 -9.47
CA GLY A 63 -8.56 -2.32 -9.93
C GLY A 63 -7.80 -3.01 -8.81
N VAL A 64 -7.37 -2.30 -7.77
CA VAL A 64 -6.83 -2.95 -6.55
C VAL A 64 -7.88 -3.84 -5.87
N CYS A 65 -9.14 -3.38 -5.81
CA CYS A 65 -10.23 -4.16 -5.22
C CYS A 65 -10.65 -5.38 -6.06
N ALA A 66 -10.40 -5.35 -7.37
CA ALA A 66 -10.69 -6.44 -8.30
C ALA A 66 -9.53 -7.44 -8.44
N ALA A 67 -8.30 -7.01 -8.16
CA ALA A 67 -7.12 -7.82 -8.42
C ALA A 67 -7.03 -9.08 -7.53
N GLY A 68 -6.68 -10.20 -8.16
CA GLY A 68 -6.40 -11.45 -7.46
C GLY A 68 -4.96 -11.54 -6.96
N PRO A 69 -4.62 -12.53 -6.10
CA PRO A 69 -3.26 -12.73 -5.61
C PRO A 69 -2.22 -12.95 -6.71
N ALA A 70 -2.59 -13.56 -7.84
CA ALA A 70 -1.68 -13.80 -8.96
C ALA A 70 -1.28 -12.49 -9.66
N GLU A 71 -2.26 -11.67 -10.03
CA GLU A 71 -2.04 -10.35 -10.64
C GLU A 71 -1.24 -9.41 -9.73
N LEU A 72 -1.53 -9.42 -8.43
CA LEU A 72 -0.76 -8.66 -7.44
C LEU A 72 0.73 -9.05 -7.44
N GLN A 73 1.05 -10.35 -7.59
CA GLN A 73 2.42 -10.85 -7.59
C GLN A 73 3.22 -10.47 -8.84
N GLU A 74 2.56 -10.06 -9.93
CA GLU A 74 3.24 -9.54 -11.11
C GLU A 74 3.87 -8.16 -10.87
N ILE A 75 3.49 -7.48 -9.77
CA ILE A 75 3.99 -6.17 -9.41
C ILE A 75 5.32 -6.32 -8.65
N PRO A 76 6.43 -5.72 -9.14
CA PRO A 76 7.72 -5.81 -8.46
C PRO A 76 7.66 -5.34 -7.02
N GLY A 77 8.12 -6.18 -6.10
CA GLY A 77 8.08 -5.92 -4.66
C GLY A 77 6.85 -6.49 -3.95
N VAL A 78 5.91 -7.11 -4.67
CA VAL A 78 4.76 -7.80 -4.09
C VAL A 78 4.99 -9.31 -4.10
N GLY A 79 5.46 -9.85 -2.98
CA GLY A 79 5.59 -11.29 -2.79
C GLY A 79 4.27 -11.98 -2.41
N PRO A 80 4.24 -13.33 -2.37
CA PRO A 80 3.03 -14.11 -2.12
C PRO A 80 2.29 -13.71 -0.83
N ALA A 81 3.03 -13.45 0.25
CA ALA A 81 2.45 -13.06 1.54
C ALA A 81 1.77 -11.68 1.49
N LEU A 82 2.38 -10.71 0.79
CA LEU A 82 1.78 -9.37 0.63
C LEU A 82 0.56 -9.43 -0.30
N ALA A 83 0.65 -10.19 -1.40
CA ALA A 83 -0.46 -10.38 -2.31
C ALA A 83 -1.68 -11.00 -1.62
N ALA A 84 -1.48 -12.09 -0.86
CA ALA A 84 -2.54 -12.73 -0.10
C ALA A 84 -3.18 -11.77 0.91
N ARG A 85 -2.37 -10.98 1.64
CA ARG A 85 -2.86 -9.99 2.61
C ARG A 85 -3.71 -8.90 1.96
N ILE A 86 -3.26 -8.34 0.82
CA ILE A 86 -4.05 -7.32 0.10
C ILE A 86 -5.35 -7.92 -0.42
N ALA A 87 -5.28 -9.07 -1.10
CA ALA A 87 -6.46 -9.73 -1.65
C ALA A 87 -7.50 -10.07 -0.56
N ALA A 88 -7.05 -10.58 0.58
CA ALA A 88 -7.92 -10.87 1.73
C ALA A 88 -8.58 -9.61 2.29
N ALA A 89 -7.85 -8.49 2.38
CA ALA A 89 -8.41 -7.22 2.83
C ALA A 89 -9.49 -6.69 1.86
N MET A 90 -9.26 -6.80 0.54
CA MET A 90 -10.22 -6.38 -0.47
C MET A 90 -11.47 -7.27 -0.49
N GLU A 91 -11.28 -8.59 -0.33
CA GLU A 91 -12.38 -9.54 -0.22
C GLU A 91 -13.25 -9.25 1.02
N LEU A 92 -12.63 -8.97 2.17
CA LEU A 92 -13.36 -8.60 3.38
C LEU A 92 -14.16 -7.31 3.19
N ALA A 93 -13.56 -6.30 2.57
CA ALA A 93 -14.24 -5.03 2.27
C ALA A 93 -15.40 -5.19 1.28
N ARG A 94 -15.37 -6.19 0.40
CA ARG A 94 -16.45 -6.47 -0.58
C ARG A 94 -17.65 -7.19 0.04
N ARG A 95 -17.45 -7.87 1.17
CA ARG A 95 -18.48 -8.65 1.88
C ARG A 95 -19.22 -7.85 2.95
N GLY A 96 -18.59 -6.81 3.49
CA GLY A 96 -19.18 -5.90 4.49
C GLY A 96 -19.86 -4.72 3.83
#